data_AF-A0A0U1L496-F1
#
_entry.id   AF-A0A0U1L496-F1
#
_cell.length_a   1.000
_cell.length_b   1.000
_cell.length_c   1.000
_cell.angle_alpha   90.00
_cell.angle_beta   90.00
_cell.angle_gamma   90.00
#
_symmetry.space_group_name_H-M   'P 1'
#
loop_
_entity.id
_entity.type
_entity.pdbx_description
1 polymer ?
#
loop_
_entity_poly.entity_id
_entity_poly.type
_entity_poly.pdbx_seq_one_letter_code
_entity_poly.pdbx_strand_id
1 'polypeptide(L)'
;MDADQEKVIDKVRKLFNLSKSNFNGEADAALLKAQQLLMENDLTMDDVTEPIPKPAVKDITIEFASTPWWYKYLITILAENFRCEVLEEKLSRTRRRNFILISRETDIEVAKAVFQHAVVIVKHNSKRFRELGTTHENTYIKGFLEGLMVKFKEQVKKNQWGLILIKDTEVVVAKEKFNPVKARKAQAPKVTNDYEAYIHGYVDGNKLDHKQKQIEAGA
;
A
#
# COMPACT_ATOMS: atom_id res chain seq x y z
N MET A 1 35.22 -2.92 -13.47
CA MET A 1 34.09 -3.86 -13.36
C MET A 1 34.25 -4.85 -14.50
N ASP A 2 34.31 -6.14 -14.20
CA ASP A 2 34.58 -7.15 -15.22
C ASP A 2 33.34 -7.38 -16.11
N ALA A 3 33.55 -7.63 -17.40
CA ALA A 3 32.46 -7.75 -18.39
C ALA A 3 31.44 -8.86 -18.06
N ASP A 4 31.83 -9.86 -17.27
CA ASP A 4 30.92 -10.90 -16.80
C ASP A 4 30.07 -10.46 -15.61
N GLN A 5 30.59 -9.58 -14.74
CA GLN A 5 29.84 -8.97 -13.65
C GLN A 5 28.73 -8.06 -14.20
N GLU A 6 29.01 -7.28 -15.26
CA GLU A 6 28.02 -6.45 -15.97
C GLU A 6 26.85 -7.30 -16.53
N LYS A 7 27.13 -8.47 -17.12
CA LYS A 7 26.10 -9.38 -17.63
C LYS A 7 25.22 -9.95 -16.52
N VAL A 8 25.82 -10.26 -15.36
CA VAL A 8 25.08 -10.73 -14.19
C VAL A 8 24.15 -9.63 -13.71
N ILE A 9 24.67 -8.40 -13.59
CA ILE A 9 23.90 -7.22 -13.20
C ILE A 9 22.68 -7.02 -14.12
N ASP A 10 22.88 -7.07 -15.45
CA ASP A 10 21.80 -6.95 -16.43
C ASP A 10 20.74 -8.06 -16.32
N LYS A 11 21.18 -9.29 -16.02
CA LYS A 11 20.28 -10.43 -15.85
C LYS A 11 19.44 -10.29 -14.59
N VAL A 12 20.06 -9.85 -13.49
CA VAL A 12 19.36 -9.53 -12.24
C VAL A 12 18.32 -8.43 -12.48
N ARG A 13 18.66 -7.35 -13.19
CA ARG A 13 17.71 -6.27 -13.52
C ARG A 13 16.50 -6.75 -14.29
N LYS A 14 16.71 -7.58 -15.32
CA LYS A 14 15.62 -8.13 -16.13
C LYS A 14 14.68 -9.01 -15.30
N LEU A 15 15.24 -9.90 -14.48
CA LEU A 15 14.46 -10.76 -13.58
C LEU A 15 13.72 -9.95 -12.51
N PHE A 16 14.37 -8.94 -11.94
CA PHE A 16 13.75 -8.05 -10.96
C PHE A 16 12.60 -7.25 -11.58
N ASN A 17 12.76 -6.67 -12.78
CA ASN A 17 11.69 -5.98 -13.48
C ASN A 17 10.52 -6.92 -13.86
N LEU A 18 10.82 -8.15 -14.26
CA LEU A 18 9.81 -9.17 -14.51
C LEU A 18 9.02 -9.49 -13.23
N SER A 19 9.67 -9.56 -12.08
CA SER A 19 8.99 -9.78 -10.80
C SER A 19 8.05 -8.64 -10.39
N LYS A 20 8.29 -7.42 -10.91
CA LYS A 20 7.46 -6.24 -10.61
C LYS A 20 6.20 -6.13 -11.46
N SER A 21 6.11 -6.81 -12.61
CA SER A 21 5.09 -6.53 -13.62
C SER A 21 3.81 -7.38 -13.49
N ASN A 22 3.82 -8.50 -12.76
CA ASN A 22 2.64 -9.34 -12.57
C ASN A 22 2.70 -10.10 -11.24
N PHE A 23 1.72 -9.97 -10.35
CA PHE A 23 1.64 -10.77 -9.11
C PHE A 23 1.13 -12.20 -9.38
N ASN A 24 1.88 -12.98 -10.16
CA ASN A 24 1.63 -14.39 -10.50
C ASN A 24 2.84 -15.28 -10.09
N GLY A 25 2.74 -16.60 -10.25
CA GLY A 25 3.83 -17.52 -9.88
C GLY A 25 5.13 -17.34 -10.68
N GLU A 26 5.08 -16.72 -11.86
CA GLU A 26 6.28 -16.42 -12.67
C GLU A 26 7.09 -15.27 -12.08
N ALA A 27 6.43 -14.28 -11.48
CA ALA A 27 7.12 -13.20 -10.78
C ALA A 27 7.86 -13.68 -9.53
N ASP A 28 7.28 -14.63 -8.80
CA ASP A 28 7.92 -15.23 -7.62
C ASP A 28 9.19 -15.98 -8.01
N ALA A 29 9.12 -16.78 -9.07
CA ALA A 29 10.28 -17.49 -9.61
C ALA A 29 11.37 -16.52 -10.13
N ALA A 30 10.96 -15.44 -10.80
CA ALA A 30 11.88 -14.42 -11.29
C ALA A 30 12.59 -13.68 -10.13
N LEU A 31 11.86 -13.33 -9.07
CA LEU A 31 12.43 -12.70 -7.87
C LEU A 31 13.44 -13.62 -7.18
N LEU A 32 13.07 -14.88 -6.94
CA LEU A 32 13.96 -15.87 -6.32
C LEU A 32 15.25 -16.03 -7.12
N LYS A 33 15.14 -16.09 -8.46
CA LYS A 33 16.32 -16.21 -9.31
C LYS A 33 17.19 -14.95 -9.29
N ALA A 34 16.58 -13.77 -9.22
CA ALA A 34 17.31 -12.51 -9.05
C ALA A 34 18.07 -12.47 -7.72
N GLN A 35 17.42 -12.84 -6.61
CA GLN A 35 18.04 -12.91 -5.28
C GLN A 35 19.20 -13.90 -5.25
N GLN A 36 19.02 -15.08 -5.84
CA GLN A 36 20.08 -16.09 -5.94
C GLN A 36 21.31 -15.55 -6.68
N LEU A 37 21.11 -14.88 -7.83
CA LEU A 37 22.21 -14.32 -8.62
C LEU A 37 22.96 -13.21 -7.87
N LEU A 38 22.26 -12.39 -7.08
CA LEU A 38 22.90 -11.38 -6.23
C LEU A 38 23.82 -12.04 -5.20
N MET A 39 23.32 -13.05 -4.47
CA MET A 39 24.09 -13.77 -3.46
C MET A 39 25.27 -14.54 -4.05
N GLU A 40 25.10 -15.20 -5.19
CA GLU A 40 26.16 -15.98 -5.86
C GLU A 40 27.33 -15.11 -6.34
N ASN A 41 27.11 -13.80 -6.49
CA ASN A 41 28.11 -12.87 -7.03
C ASN A 41 28.52 -11.79 -6.02
N ASP A 42 28.17 -11.94 -4.73
CA ASP A 42 28.41 -10.96 -3.66
C ASP A 42 27.94 -9.53 -4.01
N LEU A 43 26.83 -9.44 -4.76
CA LEU A 43 26.21 -8.18 -5.17
C LEU A 43 25.01 -7.86 -4.28
N THR A 44 24.77 -6.57 -4.09
CA THR A 44 23.58 -6.03 -3.41
C THR A 44 22.63 -5.40 -4.43
N MET A 45 21.40 -5.09 -3.99
CA MET A 45 20.45 -4.36 -4.84
C MET A 45 20.98 -3.00 -5.28
N ASP A 46 21.84 -2.37 -4.48
CA ASP A 46 22.45 -1.07 -4.79
C ASP A 46 23.42 -1.18 -5.97
N ASP A 47 24.12 -2.31 -6.10
CA ASP A 47 25.05 -2.60 -7.20
C ASP A 47 24.34 -2.84 -8.54
N VAL A 48 23.08 -3.30 -8.50
CA VAL A 48 22.26 -3.58 -9.70
C VAL A 48 21.25 -2.48 -10.03
N THR A 49 21.04 -1.49 -9.16
CA THR A 49 20.24 -0.32 -9.51
C THR A 49 21.01 0.59 -10.47
N GLU A 50 20.86 0.37 -11.77
CA GLU A 50 21.07 1.46 -12.72
C GLU A 50 19.95 2.49 -12.63
N PRO A 51 20.17 3.74 -13.07
CA PRO A 51 19.09 4.70 -13.28
C PRO A 51 18.19 4.13 -14.38
N ILE A 52 17.16 3.39 -13.97
CA ILE A 52 16.07 2.98 -14.84
C ILE A 52 15.55 4.26 -15.52
N PRO A 53 15.36 4.30 -16.85
CA PRO A 53 14.73 5.45 -17.48
C PRO A 53 13.41 5.75 -16.77
N LYS A 54 13.33 6.94 -16.17
CA LYS A 54 12.30 7.35 -15.21
C LYS A 54 10.91 6.88 -15.65
N PRO A 55 10.31 5.85 -15.04
CA PRO A 55 8.86 5.74 -15.11
C PRO A 55 8.31 7.03 -14.49
N ALA A 56 7.31 7.64 -15.11
CA ALA A 56 6.78 8.91 -14.64
C ALA A 56 6.21 8.73 -13.22
N VAL A 57 6.96 9.16 -12.21
CA VAL A 57 6.44 9.32 -10.85
C VAL A 57 5.29 10.31 -10.94
N LYS A 58 4.11 9.86 -10.54
CA LYS A 58 2.93 10.71 -10.41
C LYS A 58 2.66 10.99 -8.94
N ASP A 59 2.13 12.16 -8.67
CA ASP A 59 1.50 12.49 -7.42
C ASP A 59 -0.01 12.61 -7.65
N ILE A 60 -0.80 11.99 -6.77
CA ILE A 60 -2.25 12.18 -6.80
C ILE A 60 -2.76 12.52 -5.41
N THR A 61 -3.45 13.64 -5.35
CA THR A 61 -4.21 14.07 -4.18
C THR A 61 -5.53 13.32 -4.11
N ILE A 62 -5.77 12.65 -2.97
CA ILE A 62 -7.10 12.15 -2.62
C ILE A 62 -7.72 13.16 -1.65
N GLU A 63 -8.71 13.90 -2.16
CA GLU A 63 -9.44 14.89 -1.38
C GLU A 63 -10.66 14.27 -0.69
N PHE A 64 -10.87 14.66 0.57
CA PHE A 64 -12.03 14.25 1.33
C PHE A 64 -12.76 15.46 1.91
N ALA A 65 -14.08 15.52 1.69
CA ALA A 65 -14.93 16.59 2.25
C ALA A 65 -14.87 16.64 3.79
N SER A 66 -14.74 15.46 4.41
CA SER A 66 -14.38 15.20 5.81
C SER A 66 -13.45 13.98 5.82
N THR A 67 -12.40 14.01 6.64
CA THR A 67 -11.42 12.92 6.73
C THR A 67 -11.67 12.11 8.01
N PRO A 68 -12.38 10.96 7.96
CA PRO A 68 -12.47 10.06 9.10
C PRO A 68 -11.08 9.67 9.60
N TRP A 69 -10.95 9.46 10.91
CA TRP A 69 -9.66 9.13 11.54
C TRP A 69 -8.96 7.94 10.87
N TRP A 70 -9.74 6.96 10.40
CA TRP A 70 -9.25 5.71 9.84
C TRP A 70 -8.77 5.80 8.39
N TYR A 71 -9.09 6.86 7.65
CA TYR A 71 -8.60 7.04 6.28
C TYR A 71 -7.08 7.16 6.26
N LYS A 72 -6.50 7.86 7.25
CA LYS A 72 -5.05 7.94 7.40
C LYS A 72 -4.43 6.56 7.56
N TYR A 73 -4.98 5.75 8.46
CA TYR A 73 -4.48 4.40 8.72
C TYR A 73 -4.61 3.50 7.49
N LEU A 74 -5.76 3.54 6.82
CA LEU A 74 -5.98 2.77 5.60
C LEU A 74 -4.98 3.15 4.51
N ILE A 75 -4.80 4.44 4.23
CA ILE A 75 -3.85 4.91 3.21
C ILE A 75 -2.42 4.50 3.57
N THR A 76 -2.02 4.59 4.85
CA THR A 76 -0.70 4.13 5.29
C THR A 76 -0.51 2.62 5.08
N ILE A 77 -1.49 1.79 5.45
CA ILE A 77 -1.44 0.33 5.23
C ILE A 77 -1.27 0.03 3.74
N LEU A 78 -2.04 0.71 2.87
CA LEU A 78 -1.95 0.49 1.43
C LEU A 78 -0.61 0.96 0.87
N ALA A 79 -0.10 2.09 1.32
CA ALA A 79 1.16 2.63 0.80
C ALA A 79 2.37 1.74 1.07
N GLU A 80 2.37 1.06 2.22
CA GLU A 80 3.38 0.04 2.55
C GLU A 80 3.30 -1.20 1.65
N ASN A 81 2.14 -1.47 1.04
CA ASN A 81 1.89 -2.66 0.25
C ASN A 81 1.78 -2.42 -1.27
N PHE A 82 1.78 -1.17 -1.70
CA PHE A 82 1.70 -0.77 -3.11
C PHE A 82 2.81 0.23 -3.49
N ARG A 83 3.97 0.14 -2.84
CA ARG A 83 5.17 0.96 -3.12
C ARG A 83 4.93 2.47 -3.12
N CYS A 84 3.92 2.96 -2.40
CA CYS A 84 3.60 4.39 -2.41
C CYS A 84 4.29 5.12 -1.26
N GLU A 85 4.69 6.37 -1.51
CA GLU A 85 4.87 7.36 -0.47
C GLU A 85 3.57 8.11 -0.20
N VAL A 86 3.32 8.43 1.08
CA VAL A 86 2.12 9.16 1.52
C VAL A 86 2.56 10.43 2.20
N LEU A 87 2.06 11.56 1.69
CA LEU A 87 2.19 12.85 2.35
C LEU A 87 0.83 13.36 2.80
N GLU A 88 0.86 14.13 3.88
CA GLU A 88 -0.33 14.80 4.40
C GLU A 88 -0.20 16.30 4.13
N GLU A 89 -1.11 16.84 3.33
CA GLU A 89 -1.18 18.27 3.03
C GLU A 89 -2.36 18.90 3.78
N LYS A 90 -2.11 20.08 4.36
CA LYS A 90 -3.16 20.93 4.91
C LYS A 90 -3.63 21.90 3.85
N LEU A 91 -4.91 21.81 3.49
CA LEU A 91 -5.59 22.89 2.77
C LEU A 91 -5.74 24.08 3.72
N SER A 92 -4.95 25.13 3.49
CA SER A 92 -5.00 26.38 4.26
C SER A 92 -6.45 26.86 4.40
N ARG A 93 -6.85 27.21 5.63
CA ARG A 93 -8.19 27.71 6.03
C ARG A 93 -9.31 26.66 6.23
N THR A 94 -9.08 25.35 6.07
CA THR A 94 -10.08 24.31 6.39
C THR A 94 -9.55 23.23 7.34
N ARG A 95 -10.44 22.49 8.01
CA ARG A 95 -10.07 21.26 8.77
C ARG A 95 -9.85 20.04 7.85
N ARG A 96 -9.93 20.22 6.53
CA ARG A 96 -9.76 19.13 5.56
C ARG A 96 -8.29 18.76 5.44
N ARG A 97 -8.04 17.45 5.30
CA ARG A 97 -6.70 16.89 5.08
C ARG A 97 -6.69 16.21 3.73
N ASN A 98 -5.67 16.51 2.96
CA ASN A 98 -5.40 15.86 1.69
C ASN A 98 -4.28 14.84 1.92
N PHE A 99 -4.42 13.67 1.30
CA PHE A 99 -3.34 12.70 1.23
C PHE A 99 -2.82 12.66 -0.20
N ILE A 100 -1.52 12.85 -0.34
CA ILE A 100 -0.83 12.80 -1.61
C ILE A 100 -0.14 11.44 -1.68
N LEU A 101 -0.55 10.62 -2.64
CA LEU A 101 0.15 9.39 -2.99
C LEU A 101 1.18 9.70 -4.06
N ILE A 102 2.43 9.35 -3.80
CA ILE A 102 3.52 9.46 -4.77
C ILE A 102 3.98 8.04 -5.09
N SER A 103 3.91 7.66 -6.35
CA SER A 103 4.43 6.38 -6.87
C SER A 103 4.38 6.37 -8.40
N ARG A 104 4.65 5.22 -9.02
CA ARG A 104 4.33 4.98 -10.43
C ARG A 104 2.82 5.00 -10.62
N GLU A 105 2.36 5.45 -11.80
CA GLU A 105 0.94 5.53 -12.12
C GLU A 105 0.17 4.24 -11.85
N THR A 106 0.68 3.10 -12.34
CA THR A 106 0.05 1.78 -12.15
C THR A 106 -0.10 1.40 -10.69
N ASP A 107 0.90 1.71 -9.86
CA ASP A 107 0.87 1.41 -8.42
C ASP A 107 -0.18 2.27 -7.70
N ILE A 108 -0.30 3.54 -8.09
CA ILE A 108 -1.32 4.44 -7.55
C ILE A 108 -2.72 3.98 -7.94
N GLU A 109 -2.93 3.55 -9.18
CA GLU A 109 -4.23 3.06 -9.65
C GLU A 109 -4.70 1.85 -8.84
N VAL A 110 -3.82 0.88 -8.60
CA VAL A 110 -4.12 -0.29 -7.76
C VAL A 110 -4.40 0.14 -6.33
N ALA A 111 -3.54 0.97 -5.72
CA ALA A 111 -3.74 1.46 -4.36
C ALA A 111 -5.07 2.20 -4.20
N LYS A 112 -5.46 3.03 -5.18
CA LYS A 112 -6.74 3.74 -5.21
C LYS A 112 -7.93 2.81 -5.33
N ALA A 113 -7.88 1.83 -6.23
CA ALA A 113 -8.97 0.87 -6.40
C ALA A 113 -9.21 0.10 -5.09
N VAL A 114 -8.14 -0.37 -4.46
CA VAL A 114 -8.21 -1.05 -3.16
C VAL A 114 -8.72 -0.13 -2.05
N PHE A 115 -8.25 1.12 -2.00
CA PHE A 115 -8.73 2.13 -1.06
C PHE A 115 -10.24 2.35 -1.19
N GLN A 116 -10.73 2.57 -2.43
CA GLN A 116 -12.15 2.80 -2.70
C GLN A 116 -12.99 1.59 -2.30
N HIS A 117 -12.54 0.39 -2.64
CA HIS A 117 -13.23 -0.86 -2.29
C HIS A 117 -13.31 -1.05 -0.77
N ALA A 118 -12.20 -0.85 -0.07
CA ALA A 118 -12.15 -0.90 1.40
C ALA A 118 -13.11 0.12 2.03
N VAL A 119 -13.18 1.34 1.47
CA VAL A 119 -14.10 2.37 1.96
C VAL A 119 -15.57 1.96 1.81
N VAL A 120 -15.93 1.34 0.69
CA VAL A 120 -17.28 0.84 0.45
C VAL A 120 -17.64 -0.24 1.48
N ILE A 121 -16.78 -1.24 1.67
CA ILE A 121 -17.01 -2.32 2.63
C ILE A 121 -17.18 -1.77 4.05
N VAL A 122 -16.23 -0.92 4.49
CA VAL A 122 -16.29 -0.35 5.83
C VAL A 122 -17.59 0.43 6.04
N LYS A 123 -17.94 1.32 5.10
CA LYS A 123 -19.17 2.14 5.21
C LYS A 123 -20.46 1.32 5.14
N HIS A 124 -20.46 0.18 4.45
CA HIS A 124 -21.62 -0.68 4.38
C HIS A 124 -21.77 -1.48 5.68
N ASN A 125 -20.72 -2.20 6.08
CA ASN A 125 -20.76 -3.16 7.17
C ASN A 125 -20.69 -2.53 8.56
N SER A 126 -20.13 -1.32 8.69
CA SER A 126 -20.06 -0.62 9.99
C SER A 126 -21.42 -0.06 10.44
N LYS A 127 -22.42 0.05 9.54
CA LYS A 127 -23.73 0.64 9.83
C LYS A 127 -24.45 -0.04 10.99
N ARG A 128 -24.48 -1.37 11.02
CA ARG A 128 -25.12 -2.11 12.12
C ARG A 128 -24.47 -1.85 13.49
N PHE A 129 -23.16 -1.58 13.51
CA PHE A 129 -22.46 -1.21 14.74
C PHE A 129 -22.63 0.27 15.07
N ARG A 130 -22.82 1.12 14.07
CA ARG A 130 -23.17 2.54 14.24
C ARG A 130 -24.48 2.71 15.01
N GLU A 131 -25.46 1.85 14.77
CA GLU A 131 -26.75 1.83 15.49
C GLU A 131 -26.58 1.59 17.00
N LEU A 132 -25.55 0.85 17.40
CA LEU A 132 -25.16 0.63 18.80
C LEU A 132 -24.33 1.79 19.37
N GLY A 133 -23.71 2.60 18.51
CA GLY A 133 -22.99 3.82 18.87
C GLY A 133 -21.67 4.01 18.13
N THR A 134 -21.17 5.25 18.11
CA THR A 134 -19.92 5.60 17.39
C THR A 134 -18.71 4.79 17.85
N THR A 135 -18.65 4.42 19.12
CA THR A 135 -17.54 3.63 19.68
C THR A 135 -17.57 2.17 19.24
N HIS A 136 -18.75 1.59 18.98
CA HIS A 136 -18.92 0.26 18.39
C HIS A 136 -18.51 0.26 16.92
N GLU A 137 -18.95 1.28 16.17
CA GLU A 137 -18.50 1.50 14.79
C GLU A 137 -16.96 1.60 14.70
N ASN A 138 -16.34 2.40 15.57
CA ASN A 138 -14.88 2.52 15.63
C ASN A 138 -14.19 1.19 15.97
N THR A 139 -14.84 0.33 16.78
CA THR A 139 -14.31 -0.99 17.15
C THR A 139 -14.32 -1.93 15.95
N TYR A 140 -15.39 -1.92 15.16
CA TYR A 140 -15.44 -2.60 13.86
C TYR A 140 -14.36 -2.09 12.90
N ILE A 141 -14.24 -0.77 12.74
CA ILE A 141 -13.23 -0.16 11.84
C ILE A 141 -11.81 -0.54 12.27
N LYS A 142 -11.53 -0.54 13.59
CA LYS A 142 -10.25 -0.99 14.13
C LYS A 142 -9.96 -2.44 13.74
N GLY A 143 -10.92 -3.35 13.95
CA GLY A 143 -10.82 -4.74 13.52
C GLY A 143 -10.51 -4.86 12.04
N PHE A 144 -11.22 -4.12 11.19
CA PHE A 144 -11.01 -4.10 9.74
C PHE A 144 -9.60 -3.71 9.32
N LEU A 145 -9.06 -2.64 9.89
CA LEU A 145 -7.68 -2.21 9.60
C LEU A 145 -6.65 -3.28 10.03
N GLU A 146 -6.85 -3.91 11.19
CA GLU A 146 -5.96 -4.96 11.68
C GLU A 146 -6.03 -6.22 10.82
N GLY A 147 -7.24 -6.66 10.43
CA GLY A 147 -7.43 -7.81 9.53
C GLY A 147 -6.79 -7.60 8.16
N LEU A 148 -6.92 -6.38 7.60
CA LEU A 148 -6.28 -6.00 6.34
C LEU A 148 -4.75 -6.00 6.46
N MET A 149 -4.21 -5.44 7.54
CA MET A 149 -2.77 -5.45 7.81
C MET A 149 -2.22 -6.88 7.94
N VAL A 150 -2.94 -7.77 8.64
CA VAL A 150 -2.54 -9.18 8.77
C VAL A 150 -2.54 -9.86 7.40
N LYS A 151 -3.60 -9.67 6.60
CA LYS A 151 -3.69 -10.23 5.25
C LYS A 151 -2.46 -9.85 4.41
N PHE A 152 -2.11 -8.57 4.38
CA PHE A 152 -0.95 -8.11 3.63
C PHE A 152 0.36 -8.70 4.15
N LYS A 153 0.57 -8.73 5.47
CA LYS A 153 1.75 -9.38 6.06
C LYS A 153 1.85 -10.85 5.68
N GLU A 154 0.74 -11.58 5.69
CA GLU A 154 0.69 -12.99 5.27
C GLU A 154 1.00 -13.17 3.79
N GLN A 155 0.48 -12.29 2.92
CA GLN A 155 0.81 -12.31 1.48
C GLN A 155 2.29 -12.06 1.25
N VAL A 156 2.88 -11.07 1.92
CA VAL A 156 4.32 -10.78 1.83
C VAL A 156 5.15 -11.97 2.30
N LYS A 157 4.77 -12.59 3.42
CA LYS A 157 5.48 -13.76 3.96
C LYS A 157 5.37 -14.98 3.06
N LYS A 158 4.16 -15.28 2.56
CA LYS A 158 3.89 -16.46 1.73
C LYS A 158 4.62 -16.41 0.40
N ASN A 159 4.68 -15.23 -0.22
CA ASN A 159 5.26 -15.06 -1.54
C ASN A 159 6.66 -14.42 -1.52
N GLN A 160 7.23 -14.18 -0.33
CA GLN A 160 8.54 -13.55 -0.13
C GLN A 160 8.69 -12.18 -0.84
N TRP A 161 7.60 -11.44 -0.98
CA TRP A 161 7.53 -10.16 -1.70
C TRP A 161 8.22 -8.98 -1.00
N GLY A 162 8.93 -9.21 0.11
CA GLY A 162 9.54 -8.14 0.91
C GLY A 162 10.41 -7.20 0.09
N LEU A 163 11.18 -7.72 -0.88
CA LEU A 163 12.02 -6.91 -1.77
C LEU A 163 11.24 -6.21 -2.88
N ILE A 164 10.15 -6.81 -3.40
CA ILE A 164 9.35 -6.24 -4.50
C ILE A 164 8.57 -5.02 -4.03
N LEU A 165 8.19 -4.98 -2.75
CA LEU A 165 7.42 -3.88 -2.14
C LEU A 165 8.27 -2.69 -1.69
N ILE A 166 9.60 -2.78 -1.82
CA ILE A 166 10.49 -1.64 -1.57
C ILE A 166 10.14 -0.52 -2.55
N LYS A 167 9.95 0.68 -2.00
CA LYS A 167 9.66 1.88 -2.78
C LYS A 167 10.89 2.26 -3.60
N ASP A 168 10.70 2.62 -4.86
CA ASP A 168 11.81 3.06 -5.70
C ASP A 168 12.42 4.36 -5.16
N THR A 169 13.74 4.53 -5.26
CA THR A 169 14.46 5.71 -4.74
C THR A 169 13.88 7.02 -5.25
N GLU A 170 13.45 7.07 -6.51
CA GLU A 170 12.80 8.25 -7.11
C GLU A 170 11.49 8.63 -6.42
N VAL A 171 10.71 7.65 -5.94
CA VAL A 171 9.47 7.87 -5.19
C VAL A 171 9.79 8.44 -3.82
N VAL A 172 10.83 7.92 -3.17
CA VAL A 172 11.29 8.39 -1.87
C VAL A 172 11.84 9.82 -1.95
N VAL A 173 12.60 10.15 -2.99
CA VAL A 173 13.16 11.50 -3.20
C VAL A 173 12.09 12.48 -3.67
N ALA A 174 11.11 12.05 -4.47
CA ALA A 174 10.05 12.92 -4.97
C ALA A 174 9.24 13.61 -3.86
N LYS A 175 9.18 13.01 -2.66
CA LYS A 175 8.53 13.62 -1.50
C LYS A 175 9.18 14.94 -1.05
N GLU A 176 10.46 15.15 -1.34
CA GLU A 176 11.22 16.35 -0.95
C GLU A 176 10.75 17.61 -1.69
N LYS A 177 10.08 17.44 -2.83
CA LYS A 177 9.44 18.54 -3.58
C LYS A 177 8.25 19.14 -2.85
N PHE A 178 7.72 18.42 -1.87
CA PHE A 178 6.59 18.85 -1.06
C PHE A 178 7.10 19.44 0.25
N ASN A 179 6.28 20.29 0.89
CA ASN A 179 6.57 20.81 2.22
C ASN A 179 5.71 20.04 3.24
N PRO A 180 6.07 18.78 3.57
CA PRO A 180 5.20 17.90 4.34
C PRO A 180 4.94 18.48 5.72
N VAL A 181 3.67 18.52 6.10
CA VAL A 181 3.30 18.85 7.47
C VAL A 181 3.86 17.76 8.38
N LYS A 182 4.60 18.14 9.44
CA LYS A 182 5.07 17.18 10.45
C LYS A 182 3.90 16.31 10.91
N ALA A 183 4.05 14.99 10.77
CA ALA A 183 3.04 14.02 11.15
C ALA A 183 2.69 14.22 12.64
N ARG A 184 1.49 14.75 12.91
CA ARG A 184 0.98 14.82 14.28
C ARG A 184 0.46 13.42 14.63
N LYS A 185 0.77 12.93 15.84
CA LYS A 185 0.12 11.73 16.38
C LYS A 185 -1.39 11.96 16.34
N ALA A 186 -2.10 11.17 15.55
CA ALA A 186 -3.56 11.19 15.57
C ALA A 186 -4.01 10.75 16.97
N GLN A 187 -5.02 11.42 17.54
CA GLN A 187 -5.68 10.87 18.72
C GLN A 187 -6.33 9.56 18.30
N ALA A 188 -6.05 8.49 19.04
CA ALA A 188 -6.71 7.22 18.84
C ALA A 188 -8.23 7.43 19.03
N PRO A 189 -9.05 6.84 18.15
CA PRO A 189 -10.49 6.89 18.32
C PRO A 189 -10.88 6.23 19.65
N LYS A 190 -11.99 6.68 20.24
CA LYS A 190 -12.63 5.92 21.32
C LYS A 190 -13.24 4.66 20.75
N VAL A 191 -12.88 3.52 21.34
CA VAL A 191 -13.37 2.17 21.01
C VAL A 191 -14.04 1.55 22.25
N THR A 192 -14.80 0.47 22.07
CA THR A 192 -15.38 -0.34 23.14
C THR A 192 -14.72 -1.71 23.20
N ASN A 193 -15.12 -2.54 24.18
CA ASN A 193 -14.77 -3.96 24.24
C ASN A 193 -15.77 -4.84 23.47
N ASP A 194 -16.46 -4.29 22.47
CA ASP A 194 -17.37 -5.05 21.61
C ASP A 194 -16.57 -6.01 20.73
N TYR A 195 -16.43 -7.24 21.22
CA TYR A 195 -15.66 -8.28 20.55
C TYR A 195 -16.30 -8.71 19.22
N GLU A 196 -17.64 -8.68 19.13
CA GLU A 196 -18.36 -9.03 17.91
C GLU A 196 -18.08 -8.00 16.81
N ALA A 197 -18.17 -6.70 17.12
CA ALA A 197 -17.80 -5.63 16.20
C ALA A 197 -16.36 -5.79 15.71
N TYR A 198 -15.42 -6.02 16.64
CA TYR A 198 -14.02 -6.20 16.30
C TYR A 198 -13.79 -7.40 15.37
N ILE A 199 -14.32 -8.58 15.71
CA ILE A 199 -14.10 -9.81 14.92
C ILE A 199 -14.72 -9.70 13.54
N HIS A 200 -15.92 -9.12 13.41
CA HIS A 200 -16.51 -8.89 12.10
C HIS A 200 -15.65 -7.96 11.25
N GLY A 201 -15.16 -6.87 11.83
CA GLY A 201 -14.21 -5.98 11.16
C GLY A 201 -12.99 -6.76 10.70
N TYR A 202 -12.35 -7.50 11.60
CA TYR A 202 -11.16 -8.28 11.31
C TYR A 202 -11.35 -9.25 10.15
N VAL A 203 -12.44 -10.01 10.15
CA VAL A 203 -12.77 -10.96 9.09
C VAL A 203 -12.98 -10.25 7.76
N ASP A 204 -13.71 -9.13 7.74
CA ASP A 204 -13.98 -8.37 6.52
C ASP A 204 -12.70 -7.76 5.94
N GLY A 205 -11.82 -7.23 6.79
CA GLY A 205 -10.50 -6.73 6.40
C GLY A 205 -9.59 -7.82 5.84
N ASN A 206 -9.61 -9.01 6.44
CA ASN A 206 -8.79 -10.14 5.99
C ASN A 206 -9.29 -10.72 4.64
N LYS A 207 -10.60 -10.64 4.37
CA LYS A 207 -11.22 -11.13 3.13
C LYS A 207 -11.09 -10.18 1.93
N LEU A 208 -10.73 -8.91 2.15
CA LEU A 208 -10.66 -7.91 1.08
C LEU A 208 -9.74 -8.35 -0.06
N ASP A 209 -10.27 -8.60 -1.26
CA ASP A 209 -9.47 -9.01 -2.42
C ASP A 209 -9.32 -7.85 -3.40
N HIS A 210 -8.09 -7.64 -3.88
CA HIS A 210 -7.79 -6.66 -4.92
C HIS A 210 -8.10 -7.19 -6.33
N LYS A 211 -8.41 -8.49 -6.46
CA LYS A 211 -8.74 -9.16 -7.73
C LYS A 211 -10.23 -9.21 -8.05
N GLN A 212 -11.10 -8.70 -7.18
CA GLN A 212 -12.50 -8.56 -7.55
C GLN A 212 -12.62 -7.50 -8.66
N LYS A 213 -12.86 -8.00 -9.88
CA LYS A 213 -13.36 -7.20 -10.99
C LYS A 213 -14.44 -6.27 -10.44
N GLN A 214 -14.38 -5.00 -10.88
CA GLN A 214 -15.46 -4.05 -10.67
C GLN A 214 -16.78 -4.80 -10.82
N ILE A 215 -17.60 -4.80 -9.78
CA ILE A 215 -19.01 -5.12 -9.96
C ILE A 215 -19.46 -4.04 -10.92
N GLU A 216 -19.69 -4.44 -12.18
CA GLU A 216 -20.40 -3.63 -13.15
C GLU A 216 -21.66 -3.14 -12.44
N ALA A 217 -21.77 -1.83 -12.28
CA ALA A 217 -23.01 -1.20 -11.86
C ALA A 217 -24.05 -1.53 -12.93
N GLY A 218 -24.77 -2.63 -12.72
CA GLY A 218 -25.88 -3.04 -13.55
C GLY A 218 -27.12 -2.22 -13.19
N ALA A 219 -27.66 -1.59 -14.24
CA ALA A 219 -29.00 -1.02 -14.42
C ALA A 219 -29.38 0.23 -13.60
#